data_AF-L9M6Y2-F1
#
_entry.id   AF-L9M6Y2-F1
#
_cell.length_a   1.000
_cell.length_b   1.000
_cell.length_c   1.000
_cell.angle_alpha   90.00
_cell.angle_beta   90.00
_cell.angle_gamma   90.00
#
_symmetry.space_group_name_H-M   'P 1'
#
loop_
_entity.id
_entity.type
_entity.pdbx_description
1 polymer ?
#
loop_
_entity_poly.entity_id
_entity_poly.type
_entity_poly.pdbx_seq_one_letter_code
_entity_poly.pdbx_strand_id
1 'polypeptide(L)'
;MNLDIISDLNDLEQEILFTFKYWYDCDFEADITHPSYLLARDKIILRMQQNDFLKNPLRVTVLPQFSNDPSFKPNQIYDFFIKIDLLRSERSNLSSRTCKQRFSEILMGYVDTMGAYYYCYNIGLARKVSAIRAVKARYDKKLLPRREILYSVLREQCALNGCKWKSLNQAVTSIIPTLIKEFEKFDVDWVKALIKEKEEELGEVMSDGYKHRKVLSDKKARQVKELQKEIENLTSILNSKNPSAALKSFGYNMPYNNTDYMEETIIHELRKNHDLLKEILIPKNES
;
A
#
# COMPACT_ATOMS: atom_id res chain seq x y z
N MET A 1 12.32 -16.07 16.19
CA MET A 1 11.08 -15.62 16.83
C MET A 1 9.96 -16.58 16.41
N ASN A 2 9.57 -17.47 17.31
CA ASN A 2 8.55 -18.49 17.05
C ASN A 2 7.19 -17.77 17.12
N LEU A 3 6.61 -17.44 15.97
CA LEU A 3 5.30 -16.80 15.91
C LEU A 3 4.25 -17.90 16.04
N ASP A 4 3.54 -17.92 17.16
CA ASP A 4 2.32 -18.70 17.25
C ASP A 4 1.25 -18.02 16.39
N ILE A 5 1.12 -18.49 15.15
CA ILE A 5 0.19 -17.95 14.16
C ILE A 5 -1.27 -17.95 14.66
N ILE A 6 -1.61 -18.81 15.62
CA ILE A 6 -2.94 -18.82 16.24
C ILE A 6 -3.14 -17.61 17.14
N SER A 7 -2.15 -17.28 17.97
CA SER A 7 -2.16 -16.01 18.72
C SER A 7 -2.32 -14.81 17.78
N ASP A 8 -1.56 -14.79 16.68
CA ASP A 8 -1.64 -13.70 15.71
C ASP A 8 -3.02 -13.60 15.02
N LEU A 9 -3.65 -14.73 14.71
CA LEU A 9 -5.00 -14.78 14.13
C LEU A 9 -6.06 -14.32 15.13
N ASN A 10 -5.92 -14.72 16.39
CA ASN A 10 -6.83 -14.29 17.46
C ASN A 10 -6.72 -12.77 17.69
N ASP A 11 -5.48 -12.24 17.72
CA ASP A 11 -5.25 -10.80 17.83
C ASP A 11 -5.91 -10.03 16.67
N LEU A 12 -5.81 -10.54 15.44
CA LEU A 12 -6.44 -9.93 14.27
C LEU A 12 -7.96 -10.01 14.30
N GLU A 13 -8.53 -11.16 14.68
CA GLU A 13 -9.98 -11.35 14.81
C GLU A 13 -10.56 -10.38 15.86
N GLN A 14 -9.90 -10.27 17.02
CA GLN A 14 -10.27 -9.34 18.08
C GLN A 14 -10.25 -7.88 17.62
N GLU A 15 -9.21 -7.49 16.88
CA GLU A 15 -9.08 -6.14 16.34
C GLU A 15 -10.17 -5.81 15.31
N ILE A 16 -10.51 -6.77 14.45
CA ILE A 16 -11.61 -6.65 13.48
C ILE A 16 -12.93 -6.40 14.22
N LEU A 17 -13.22 -7.12 15.29
CA LEU A 17 -14.45 -6.94 16.07
C LEU A 17 -14.51 -5.57 16.74
N PHE A 18 -13.42 -5.11 17.36
CA PHE A 18 -13.36 -3.78 17.96
C PHE A 18 -13.61 -2.69 16.92
N THR A 19 -12.92 -2.78 15.78
CA THR A 19 -13.09 -1.82 14.67
C THR A 19 -14.52 -1.87 14.12
N PHE A 20 -15.10 -3.06 14.00
CA PHE A 20 -16.46 -3.23 13.51
C PHE A 20 -17.50 -2.61 14.45
N LYS A 21 -17.43 -2.93 15.75
CA LYS A 21 -18.33 -2.39 16.80
C LYS A 21 -18.18 -0.87 16.97
N TYR A 22 -17.02 -0.31 16.64
CA TYR A 22 -16.84 1.14 16.61
C TYR A 22 -17.75 1.79 15.55
N TRP A 23 -17.90 1.18 14.38
CA TRP A 23 -18.62 1.75 13.24
C TRP A 23 -20.08 1.29 13.11
N TYR A 24 -20.40 0.09 13.58
CA TYR A 24 -21.71 -0.52 13.45
C TYR A 24 -22.36 -0.74 14.82
N ASP A 25 -23.68 -0.64 14.85
CA ASP A 25 -24.47 -0.96 16.04
C ASP A 25 -24.47 -2.48 16.22
N CYS A 26 -23.83 -2.94 17.30
CA CYS A 26 -23.57 -4.35 17.55
C CYS A 26 -24.10 -4.74 18.93
N ASP A 27 -25.01 -5.71 18.92
CA ASP A 27 -25.67 -6.34 20.07
C ASP A 27 -24.83 -7.44 20.74
N PHE A 28 -23.52 -7.48 20.46
CA PHE A 28 -22.59 -8.48 20.99
C PHE A 28 -21.37 -7.83 21.66
N GLU A 29 -20.76 -8.57 22.60
CA GLU A 29 -19.48 -8.18 23.20
C GLU A 29 -18.34 -8.39 22.22
N ALA A 30 -17.52 -7.36 22.02
CA ALA A 30 -16.34 -7.44 21.15
C ALA A 30 -15.16 -8.02 21.94
N ASP A 31 -15.31 -9.24 22.45
CA ASP A 31 -14.25 -9.99 23.11
C ASP A 31 -14.35 -11.45 22.67
N ILE A 32 -13.34 -11.92 21.93
CA ILE A 32 -13.34 -13.27 21.35
C ILE A 32 -13.32 -14.37 22.42
N THR A 33 -12.93 -14.04 23.65
CA THR A 33 -12.90 -14.97 24.78
C THR A 33 -14.22 -14.96 25.56
N HIS A 34 -15.10 -14.00 25.31
CA HIS A 34 -16.35 -13.88 26.03
C HIS A 34 -17.36 -14.97 25.57
N PRO A 35 -17.99 -15.70 26.51
CA PRO A 35 -18.91 -16.79 26.15
C PRO A 35 -20.07 -16.38 25.24
N SER A 36 -20.59 -15.15 25.39
CA SER A 36 -21.66 -14.66 24.52
C SER A 36 -21.21 -14.49 23.06
N TYR A 37 -19.96 -14.08 22.83
CA TYR A 37 -19.41 -14.01 21.48
C TYR A 37 -19.25 -15.42 20.91
N LEU A 38 -18.65 -16.35 21.66
CA LEU A 38 -18.44 -17.72 21.20
C LEU A 38 -19.76 -18.40 20.80
N LEU A 39 -20.82 -18.20 21.57
CA LEU A 39 -22.15 -18.75 21.28
C LEU A 39 -22.85 -18.07 20.09
N ALA A 40 -22.53 -16.81 19.82
CA ALA A 40 -23.20 -16.01 18.79
C ALA A 40 -22.35 -15.81 17.52
N ARG A 41 -21.09 -16.22 17.49
CA ARG A 41 -20.10 -15.90 16.46
C ARG A 41 -20.61 -16.21 15.05
N ASP A 42 -21.11 -17.42 14.83
CA ASP A 42 -21.59 -17.83 13.50
C ASP A 42 -22.79 -16.99 13.05
N LYS A 43 -23.67 -16.62 13.99
CA LYS A 43 -24.81 -15.73 13.72
C LYS A 43 -24.33 -14.31 13.38
N ILE A 44 -23.31 -13.81 14.08
CA ILE A 44 -22.70 -12.50 13.80
C ILE A 44 -22.07 -12.50 12.40
N ILE A 45 -21.28 -13.52 12.07
CA ILE A 45 -20.64 -13.68 10.76
C ILE A 45 -21.68 -13.77 9.65
N LEU A 46 -22.77 -14.51 9.86
CA LEU A 46 -23.87 -14.61 8.90
C LEU A 46 -24.54 -13.25 8.65
N ARG A 47 -24.78 -12.46 9.71
CA ARG A 47 -25.30 -11.10 9.56
C ARG A 47 -24.33 -10.19 8.80
N MET A 48 -23.02 -10.36 9.00
CA MET A 48 -22.01 -9.59 8.27
C MET A 48 -22.10 -9.91 6.78
N GLN A 49 -22.21 -11.19 6.42
CA GLN A 49 -22.41 -11.64 5.04
C GLN A 49 -23.63 -10.99 4.39
N GLN A 50 -24.73 -10.88 5.14
CA GLN A 50 -26.01 -10.32 4.69
C GLN A 50 -26.04 -8.78 4.68
N ASN A 51 -24.97 -8.10 5.14
CA ASN A 51 -24.95 -6.67 5.42
C ASN A 51 -26.04 -6.21 6.42
N ASP A 52 -26.40 -7.08 7.37
CA ASP A 52 -27.46 -6.86 8.35
C ASP A 52 -26.93 -6.16 9.63
N PHE A 53 -26.38 -4.97 9.45
CA PHE A 53 -25.93 -4.11 10.55
C PHE A 53 -26.25 -2.65 10.28
N LEU A 54 -26.86 -2.00 11.28
CA LEU A 54 -27.05 -0.56 11.28
C LEU A 54 -25.74 0.14 11.64
N LYS A 55 -25.55 1.37 11.16
CA LYS A 55 -24.41 2.20 11.56
C LYS A 55 -24.55 2.58 13.03
N ASN A 56 -23.43 2.67 13.74
CA ASN A 56 -23.41 3.04 15.15
C ASN A 56 -23.95 4.48 15.32
N PRO A 57 -25.08 4.69 16.00
CA PRO A 57 -25.72 6.01 16.09
C PRO A 57 -24.86 7.05 16.83
N LEU A 58 -23.95 6.60 17.70
CA LEU A 58 -23.01 7.46 18.42
C LEU A 58 -21.86 7.98 17.54
N ARG A 59 -21.72 7.49 16.29
CA ARG A 59 -20.71 7.93 15.32
C ARG A 59 -21.27 8.74 14.17
N VAL A 60 -22.55 8.60 13.87
CA VAL A 60 -23.25 9.42 12.85
C VAL A 60 -23.27 10.92 13.23
N THR A 61 -23.11 11.25 14.52
CA THR A 61 -23.33 12.58 15.09
C THR A 61 -22.06 13.36 15.48
N VAL A 62 -20.87 12.79 15.31
CA VAL A 62 -19.63 13.36 15.89
C VAL A 62 -18.71 13.92 14.80
N LEU A 63 -18.75 15.26 14.66
CA LEU A 63 -17.82 16.14 13.92
C LEU A 63 -17.99 16.19 12.37
N PRO A 64 -18.49 17.31 11.79
CA PRO A 64 -18.70 17.51 10.34
C PRO A 64 -17.45 17.45 9.44
N GLN A 65 -16.26 17.33 10.04
CA GLN A 65 -14.95 17.50 9.40
C GLN A 65 -14.23 16.17 9.11
N PHE A 66 -14.87 15.04 9.41
CA PHE A 66 -14.46 13.71 8.96
C PHE A 66 -15.63 13.04 8.24
N SER A 67 -15.33 12.14 7.28
CA SER A 67 -16.36 11.27 6.71
C SER A 67 -16.99 10.46 7.83
N ASN A 68 -18.26 10.72 8.14
CA ASN A 68 -19.02 9.98 9.17
C ASN A 68 -19.42 8.57 8.73
N ASP A 69 -18.96 8.14 7.56
CA ASP A 69 -19.24 6.84 6.99
C ASP A 69 -18.00 5.93 7.03
N PRO A 70 -18.14 4.67 7.47
CA PRO A 70 -17.06 3.69 7.39
C PRO A 70 -16.68 3.47 5.92
N SER A 71 -15.39 3.33 5.65
CA SER A 71 -14.87 3.00 4.31
C SER A 71 -15.19 1.58 3.87
N PHE A 72 -15.88 0.79 4.70
CA PHE A 72 -16.15 -0.63 4.50
C PHE A 72 -17.60 -1.01 4.85
N LYS A 73 -18.10 -2.05 4.18
CA LYS A 73 -19.40 -2.70 4.42
C LYS A 73 -19.24 -3.98 5.24
N PRO A 74 -20.27 -4.44 5.98
CA PRO A 74 -20.17 -5.66 6.79
C PRO A 74 -19.78 -6.91 5.98
N ASN A 75 -20.26 -7.06 4.75
CA ASN A 75 -19.93 -8.22 3.91
C ASN A 75 -18.46 -8.27 3.50
N GLN A 76 -17.76 -7.13 3.44
CA GLN A 76 -16.31 -7.12 3.23
C GLN A 76 -15.57 -7.64 4.46
N ILE A 77 -16.21 -7.59 5.63
CA ILE A 77 -15.64 -8.06 6.90
C ILE A 77 -15.82 -9.58 7.06
N TYR A 78 -16.96 -10.09 6.63
CA TYR A 78 -17.22 -11.53 6.52
C TYR A 78 -16.07 -12.28 5.84
N ASP A 79 -15.55 -11.77 4.73
CA ASP A 79 -14.44 -12.39 3.98
C ASP A 79 -13.17 -12.57 4.83
N PHE A 80 -12.91 -11.69 5.80
CA PHE A 80 -11.76 -11.85 6.71
C PHE A 80 -11.98 -13.00 7.68
N PHE A 81 -13.17 -13.13 8.26
CA PHE A 81 -13.49 -14.23 9.16
C PHE A 81 -13.33 -15.59 8.48
N ILE A 82 -13.83 -15.72 7.25
CA ILE A 82 -13.66 -16.96 6.46
C ILE A 82 -12.18 -17.27 6.20
N LYS A 83 -11.37 -16.26 5.84
CA LYS A 83 -9.94 -16.45 5.61
C LYS A 83 -9.18 -16.80 6.89
N ILE A 84 -9.56 -16.20 8.02
CA ILE A 84 -9.00 -16.51 9.34
C ILE A 84 -9.33 -17.96 9.72
N ASP A 85 -10.59 -18.38 9.60
CA ASP A 85 -11.02 -19.73 9.94
C ASP A 85 -10.37 -20.78 9.04
N LEU A 86 -10.26 -20.51 7.74
CA LEU A 86 -9.58 -21.39 6.80
C LEU A 86 -8.09 -21.56 7.16
N LEU A 87 -7.38 -20.46 7.44
CA LEU A 87 -5.98 -20.53 7.82
C LEU A 87 -5.78 -21.23 9.18
N ARG A 88 -6.73 -21.05 10.10
CA ARG A 88 -6.76 -21.72 11.40
C ARG A 88 -6.94 -23.23 11.23
N SER A 89 -7.87 -23.68 10.38
CA SER A 89 -8.10 -25.11 10.13
C SER A 89 -6.97 -25.79 9.36
N GLU A 90 -6.33 -25.07 8.43
CA GLU A 90 -5.28 -25.65 7.59
C GLU A 90 -3.88 -25.56 8.20
N ARG A 91 -3.72 -24.86 9.34
CA ARG A 91 -2.41 -24.58 9.98
C ARG A 91 -1.50 -25.82 10.07
N SER A 92 -2.04 -26.95 10.52
CA SER A 92 -1.26 -28.18 10.74
C SER A 92 -0.68 -28.78 9.45
N ASN A 93 -1.29 -28.46 8.30
CA ASN A 93 -0.94 -29.02 7.00
C ASN A 93 -0.07 -28.06 6.17
N LEU A 94 0.19 -26.86 6.67
CA LEU A 94 0.91 -25.80 5.95
C LEU A 94 2.32 -25.60 6.50
N SER A 95 3.25 -25.28 5.61
CA SER A 95 4.59 -24.86 6.03
C SER A 95 4.53 -23.54 6.81
N SER A 96 5.46 -23.32 7.74
CA SER A 96 5.57 -22.04 8.48
C SER A 96 5.67 -20.83 7.54
N ARG A 97 6.36 -20.98 6.40
CA ARG A 97 6.47 -19.94 5.37
C ARG A 97 5.11 -19.63 4.75
N THR A 98 4.36 -20.65 4.35
CA THR A 98 3.03 -20.50 3.75
C THR A 98 2.04 -19.88 4.73
N CYS A 99 2.06 -20.30 6.00
CA CYS A 99 1.22 -19.71 7.05
C CYS A 99 1.49 -18.20 7.21
N LYS A 100 2.76 -17.80 7.30
CA LYS A 100 3.14 -16.39 7.41
C LYS A 100 2.72 -15.58 6.20
N GLN A 101 2.88 -16.13 5.00
CA GLN A 101 2.46 -15.48 3.77
C GLN A 101 0.95 -15.24 3.75
N ARG A 102 0.14 -16.28 4.01
CA ARG A 102 -1.32 -16.16 4.03
C ARG A 102 -1.81 -15.20 5.11
N PHE A 103 -1.22 -15.25 6.31
CA PHE A 103 -1.54 -14.27 7.35
C PHE A 103 -1.20 -12.84 6.91
N SER A 104 -0.05 -12.64 6.27
CA SER A 104 0.33 -11.33 5.72
C SER A 104 -0.67 -10.85 4.67
N GLU A 105 -1.20 -11.73 3.82
CA GLU A 105 -2.22 -11.40 2.83
C GLU A 105 -3.55 -10.96 3.48
N ILE A 106 -3.99 -11.68 4.53
CA ILE A 106 -5.18 -11.30 5.32
C ILE A 106 -4.96 -9.94 5.97
N LEU A 107 -3.79 -9.73 6.61
CA LEU A 107 -3.47 -8.48 7.30
C LEU A 107 -3.36 -7.28 6.33
N MET A 108 -2.81 -7.49 5.12
CA MET A 108 -2.79 -6.46 4.09
C MET A 108 -4.20 -6.05 3.65
N GLY A 109 -5.07 -7.03 3.42
CA GLY A 109 -6.47 -6.78 3.08
C GLY A 109 -7.23 -6.04 4.19
N TYR A 110 -6.97 -6.40 5.46
CA TYR A 110 -7.52 -5.70 6.62
C TYR A 110 -7.13 -4.21 6.60
N VAL A 111 -5.85 -3.92 6.36
CA VAL A 111 -5.34 -2.54 6.24
C VAL A 111 -6.01 -1.78 5.09
N ASP A 112 -6.24 -2.43 3.93
CA ASP A 112 -6.90 -1.79 2.78
C ASP A 112 -8.39 -1.49 3.04
N THR A 113 -9.08 -2.39 3.74
CA THR A 113 -10.54 -2.33 3.90
C THR A 113 -10.95 -1.43 5.05
N MET A 114 -10.38 -1.67 6.23
CA MET A 114 -10.74 -0.94 7.45
C MET A 114 -9.83 0.26 7.73
N GLY A 115 -8.80 0.44 6.91
CA GLY A 115 -7.88 1.57 7.02
C GLY A 115 -7.13 1.64 8.34
N ALA A 116 -7.21 0.63 9.22
CA ALA A 116 -6.83 0.65 10.65
C ALA A 116 -7.12 2.02 11.32
N TYR A 117 -8.34 2.53 11.11
CA TYR A 117 -8.81 3.77 11.71
C TYR A 117 -8.64 3.70 13.23
N TYR A 118 -8.05 4.76 13.80
CA TYR A 118 -7.93 5.06 15.23
C TYR A 118 -7.68 3.87 16.16
N TYR A 119 -6.42 3.67 16.53
CA TYR A 119 -5.97 2.80 17.61
C TYR A 119 -6.14 1.28 17.36
N CYS A 120 -5.06 0.62 16.95
CA CYS A 120 -4.96 -0.82 17.10
C CYS A 120 -4.65 -1.15 18.56
N TYR A 121 -5.53 -1.91 19.22
CA TYR A 121 -5.44 -2.20 20.65
C TYR A 121 -4.26 -3.12 20.97
N ASN A 122 -3.96 -4.09 20.10
CA ASN A 122 -2.82 -4.98 20.28
C ASN A 122 -1.52 -4.33 19.76
N ILE A 123 -0.55 -4.09 20.66
CA ILE A 123 0.74 -3.43 20.32
C ILE A 123 1.54 -4.22 19.26
N GLY A 124 1.51 -5.55 19.33
CA GLY A 124 2.20 -6.43 18.37
C GLY A 124 1.61 -6.31 16.97
N LEU A 125 0.28 -6.38 16.87
CA LEU A 125 -0.45 -6.20 15.62
C LEU A 125 -0.30 -4.76 15.08
N ALA A 126 -0.36 -3.76 15.95
CA ALA A 126 -0.18 -2.34 15.60
C ALA A 126 1.16 -2.09 14.90
N ARG A 127 2.24 -2.74 15.36
CA ARG A 127 3.55 -2.68 14.69
C ARG A 127 3.51 -3.30 13.30
N LYS A 128 2.87 -4.46 13.13
CA LYS A 128 2.75 -5.14 11.83
C LYS A 128 1.91 -4.31 10.84
N VAL A 129 0.78 -3.76 11.30
CA VAL A 129 -0.08 -2.83 10.52
C VAL A 129 0.70 -1.59 10.12
N SER A 130 1.45 -0.97 11.05
CA SER A 130 2.26 0.21 10.77
C SER A 130 3.37 -0.09 9.76
N ALA A 131 4.00 -1.26 9.84
CA ALA A 131 4.99 -1.70 8.87
C ALA A 131 4.36 -1.86 7.47
N ILE A 132 3.17 -2.47 7.37
CA ILE A 132 2.44 -2.61 6.09
C ILE A 132 2.08 -1.24 5.52
N ARG A 133 1.57 -0.32 6.34
CA ARG A 133 1.28 1.06 5.92
C ARG A 133 2.52 1.79 5.44
N ALA A 134 3.63 1.66 6.16
CA ALA A 134 4.89 2.29 5.77
C ALA A 134 5.44 1.68 4.47
N VAL A 135 5.31 0.37 4.28
CA VAL A 135 5.63 -0.32 3.03
C VAL A 135 4.74 0.20 1.91
N LYS A 136 3.41 0.23 2.08
CA LYS A 136 2.45 0.76 1.11
C LYS A 136 2.75 2.22 0.78
N ALA A 137 2.89 3.10 1.76
CA ALA A 137 3.27 4.49 1.55
C ALA A 137 4.60 4.64 0.77
N ARG A 138 5.58 3.77 1.00
CA ARG A 138 6.83 3.75 0.23
C ARG A 138 6.63 3.25 -1.21
N TYR A 139 5.80 2.24 -1.42
CA TYR A 139 5.45 1.73 -2.75
C TYR A 139 4.58 2.75 -3.51
N ASP A 140 3.52 3.27 -2.89
CA ASP A 140 2.53 4.19 -3.46
C ASP A 140 3.13 5.55 -3.83
N LYS A 141 4.08 6.09 -3.03
CA LYS A 141 4.76 7.36 -3.34
C LYS A 141 5.47 7.36 -4.70
N LYS A 142 5.86 6.19 -5.23
CA LYS A 142 6.54 6.06 -6.54
C LYS A 142 5.71 5.33 -7.58
N LEU A 143 4.87 4.38 -7.15
CA LEU A 143 4.01 3.57 -8.01
C LEU A 143 2.85 4.38 -8.57
N LEU A 144 2.18 5.20 -7.76
CA LEU A 144 1.04 5.98 -8.23
C LEU A 144 1.45 7.01 -9.29
N PRO A 145 2.51 7.82 -9.11
CA PRO A 145 2.92 8.77 -10.15
C PRO A 145 3.33 8.11 -11.47
N ARG A 146 4.13 7.03 -11.42
CA ARG A 146 4.50 6.30 -12.64
C ARG A 146 3.32 5.58 -13.30
N ARG A 147 2.35 5.11 -12.51
CA ARG A 147 1.12 4.53 -13.05
C ARG A 147 0.27 5.58 -13.76
N GLU A 148 0.15 6.78 -13.20
CA GLU A 148 -0.54 7.88 -13.88
C GLU A 148 0.18 8.27 -15.17
N ILE A 149 1.52 8.35 -15.19
CA ILE A 149 2.28 8.57 -16.43
C ILE A 149 1.97 7.49 -17.47
N LEU A 150 1.97 6.21 -17.07
CA LEU A 150 1.59 5.10 -17.96
C LEU A 150 0.19 5.31 -18.55
N TYR A 151 -0.80 5.65 -17.73
CA TYR A 151 -2.19 5.84 -18.17
C TYR A 151 -2.34 7.05 -19.09
N SER A 152 -1.68 8.17 -18.76
CA SER A 152 -1.67 9.38 -19.59
C SER A 152 -1.04 9.12 -20.95
N VAL A 153 0.13 8.47 -20.99
CA VAL A 153 0.80 8.12 -22.26
C VAL A 153 -0.09 7.25 -23.14
N LEU A 154 -0.79 6.26 -22.58
CA LEU A 154 -1.75 5.44 -23.34
C LEU A 154 -2.88 6.27 -23.93
N ARG A 155 -3.49 7.16 -23.14
CA ARG A 155 -4.60 8.02 -23.60
C ARG A 155 -4.15 9.01 -24.66
N GLU A 156 -3.02 9.68 -24.43
CA GLU A 156 -2.45 10.65 -25.36
C GLU A 156 -2.11 10.00 -26.69
N GLN A 157 -1.51 8.80 -26.68
CA GLN A 157 -1.20 8.08 -27.91
C GLN A 157 -2.46 7.62 -28.66
N CYS A 158 -3.53 7.22 -27.96
CA CYS A 158 -4.83 7.00 -28.59
C CYS A 158 -5.40 8.26 -29.24
N ALA A 159 -5.33 9.39 -28.53
CA ALA A 159 -5.84 10.67 -29.02
C ALA A 159 -5.05 11.18 -30.25
N LEU A 160 -3.72 11.04 -30.22
CA LEU A 160 -2.84 11.46 -31.32
C LEU A 160 -2.99 10.59 -32.57
N ASN A 161 -3.11 9.27 -32.39
CA ASN A 161 -3.24 8.33 -33.51
C ASN A 161 -4.67 8.20 -34.04
N GLY A 162 -5.65 8.80 -33.34
CA GLY A 162 -7.07 8.76 -33.69
C GLY A 162 -7.69 7.35 -33.68
N CYS A 163 -6.98 6.36 -33.14
CA CYS A 163 -7.42 4.97 -33.12
C CYS A 163 -7.03 4.26 -31.82
N LYS A 164 -7.87 3.29 -31.45
CA LYS A 164 -7.64 2.35 -30.36
C LYS A 164 -6.81 1.17 -30.85
N TRP A 165 -6.13 0.48 -29.93
CA TRP A 165 -5.36 -0.72 -30.29
C TRP A 165 -6.23 -1.97 -30.37
N LYS A 166 -5.83 -2.92 -31.22
CA LYS A 166 -6.52 -4.21 -31.36
C LYS A 166 -6.26 -5.15 -30.18
N SER A 167 -5.14 -4.96 -29.49
CA SER A 167 -4.76 -5.79 -28.35
C SER A 167 -3.92 -5.02 -27.34
N LEU A 168 -3.92 -5.52 -26.11
CA LEU A 168 -3.13 -4.97 -25.03
C LEU A 168 -1.62 -5.03 -25.31
N ASN A 169 -1.15 -6.13 -25.90
CA ASN A 169 0.25 -6.28 -26.29
C ASN A 169 0.65 -5.20 -27.32
N GLN A 170 -0.19 -4.97 -28.33
CA GLN A 170 0.04 -3.93 -29.32
C GLN A 170 0.11 -2.54 -28.68
N ALA A 171 -0.81 -2.23 -27.75
CA ALA A 171 -0.80 -0.96 -27.03
C ALA A 171 0.52 -0.77 -26.26
N VAL A 172 0.89 -1.76 -25.45
CA VAL A 172 2.10 -1.71 -24.60
C VAL A 172 3.36 -1.57 -25.44
N THR A 173 3.59 -2.43 -26.42
CA THR A 173 4.78 -2.36 -27.28
C THR A 173 4.89 -1.00 -27.99
N SER A 174 3.77 -0.42 -28.41
CA SER A 174 3.77 0.87 -29.12
C SER A 174 4.19 2.06 -28.24
N ILE A 175 3.86 2.04 -26.94
CA ILE A 175 4.10 3.18 -26.05
C ILE A 175 5.44 3.14 -25.33
N ILE A 176 6.12 1.98 -25.27
CA ILE A 176 7.36 1.80 -24.49
C ILE A 176 8.42 2.89 -24.77
N PRO A 177 8.74 3.24 -26.03
CA PRO A 177 9.76 4.26 -26.28
C PRO A 177 9.40 5.63 -25.69
N THR A 178 8.12 6.00 -25.70
CA THR A 178 7.62 7.25 -25.11
C THR A 178 7.58 7.14 -23.58
N LEU A 179 7.10 6.01 -23.08
CA LEU A 179 6.95 5.75 -21.64
C LEU A 179 8.30 5.78 -20.91
N ILE A 180 9.36 5.22 -21.50
CA ILE A 180 10.72 5.27 -20.94
C ILE A 180 11.17 6.72 -20.75
N LYS A 181 10.92 7.61 -21.73
CA LYS A 181 11.29 9.02 -21.64
C LYS A 181 10.52 9.77 -20.57
N GLU A 182 9.22 9.52 -20.44
CA GLU A 182 8.40 10.15 -19.41
C GLU A 182 8.77 9.65 -18.00
N PHE A 183 9.11 8.37 -17.86
CA PHE A 183 9.66 7.84 -16.61
C PHE A 183 11.01 8.43 -16.24
N GLU A 184 11.89 8.66 -17.22
CA GLU A 184 13.18 9.30 -16.98
C GLU A 184 13.03 10.75 -16.51
N LYS A 185 12.12 11.52 -17.12
CA LYS A 185 11.80 12.89 -16.64
C LYS A 185 11.32 12.87 -15.19
N PHE A 186 10.35 12.00 -14.88
CA PHE A 186 9.84 11.84 -13.53
C PHE A 186 10.94 11.47 -12.54
N ASP A 187 11.83 10.55 -12.89
CA ASP A 187 12.94 10.14 -12.03
C ASP A 187 13.90 11.28 -11.74
N VAL A 188 14.26 12.04 -12.76
CA VAL A 188 15.14 13.20 -12.62
C VAL A 188 14.52 14.23 -11.66
N ASP A 189 13.25 14.55 -11.83
CA ASP A 189 12.56 15.50 -10.96
C ASP A 189 12.39 14.96 -9.54
N TRP A 190 12.12 13.66 -9.40
CA TRP A 190 12.06 12.99 -8.11
C TRP A 190 13.42 13.01 -7.38
N VAL A 191 14.53 12.73 -8.09
CA VAL A 191 15.89 12.80 -7.52
C VAL A 191 16.22 14.22 -7.08
N LYS A 192 15.89 15.24 -7.88
CA LYS A 192 16.08 16.65 -7.49
C LYS A 192 15.31 17.00 -6.22
N ALA A 193 14.04 16.59 -6.14
CA ALA A 193 13.21 16.83 -4.95
C ALA A 193 13.78 16.12 -3.72
N LEU A 194 14.29 14.89 -3.89
CA LEU A 194 14.90 14.13 -2.80
C LEU A 194 16.22 14.75 -2.32
N ILE A 195 17.06 15.26 -3.24
CA ILE A 195 18.26 16.02 -2.86
C ILE A 195 17.88 17.21 -2.00
N LYS A 196 16.89 18.01 -2.43
CA LYS A 196 16.41 19.17 -1.68
C LYS A 196 15.90 18.80 -0.29
N GLU A 197 15.10 17.73 -0.17
CA GLU A 197 14.64 17.22 1.13
C GLU A 197 15.82 16.85 2.06
N LYS A 198 16.86 16.22 1.51
CA LYS A 198 18.05 15.83 2.28
C LYS A 198 18.92 17.03 2.67
N GLU A 199 19.02 18.04 1.82
CA GLU A 199 19.71 19.30 2.12
C GLU A 199 18.99 20.08 3.23
N GLU A 200 17.65 20.11 3.22
CA GLU A 200 16.83 20.69 4.28
C GLU A 200 17.03 19.96 5.61
N GLU A 201 16.96 18.61 5.61
CA GLU A 201 17.22 17.77 6.79
C GLU A 201 18.63 17.99 7.35
N LEU A 202 19.63 18.09 6.48
CA LEU A 202 21.00 18.40 6.85
C LEU A 202 21.11 19.79 7.51
N GLY A 203 20.42 20.79 6.96
CA GLY A 203 20.33 22.13 7.52
C GLY A 203 19.72 22.14 8.93
N GLU A 204 18.64 21.41 9.14
CA GLU A 204 17.98 21.28 10.45
C GLU A 204 18.92 20.66 11.49
N VAL A 205 19.53 19.51 11.18
CA VAL A 205 20.46 18.80 12.08
C VAL A 205 21.64 19.68 12.48
N MET A 206 22.15 20.47 11.54
CA MET A 206 23.25 21.42 11.78
C MET A 206 22.79 22.61 12.62
N SER A 207 21.63 23.20 12.33
CA SER A 207 21.09 24.37 13.05
C SER A 207 20.75 24.09 14.52
N ASP A 208 20.23 22.90 14.81
CA ASP A 208 19.99 22.42 16.18
C ASP A 208 21.28 22.15 16.95
N GLY A 209 22.41 21.99 16.26
CA GLY A 209 23.74 21.95 16.86
C GLY A 209 24.26 23.32 17.28
N TYR A 210 23.85 24.39 16.60
CA TYR A 210 24.32 25.76 16.88
C TYR A 210 23.58 26.44 18.05
N LYS A 211 22.30 26.10 18.30
CA LYS A 211 21.52 26.70 19.38
C LYS A 211 22.02 26.36 20.79
N HIS A 212 22.82 25.30 20.94
CA HIS A 212 23.48 24.93 22.19
C HIS A 212 24.95 24.73 21.87
N ARG A 213 25.87 25.58 22.37
CA ARG A 213 27.34 25.46 22.19
C ARG A 213 27.88 24.14 22.76
N LYS A 214 27.54 23.00 22.15
CA LYS A 214 28.03 21.67 22.46
C LYS A 214 28.51 21.08 21.15
N VAL A 215 29.70 20.50 21.20
CA VAL A 215 30.23 19.56 20.22
C VAL A 215 29.08 18.66 19.75
N LEU A 216 28.88 18.56 18.42
CA LEU A 216 27.91 17.64 17.84
C LEU A 216 28.11 16.29 18.52
N SER A 217 27.05 15.74 19.14
CA SER A 217 27.15 14.40 19.71
C SER A 217 27.56 13.42 18.63
N ASP A 218 28.29 12.36 18.98
CA ASP A 218 28.74 11.35 18.01
C ASP A 218 27.61 10.80 17.13
N LYS A 219 26.40 10.73 17.70
CA LYS A 219 25.17 10.36 16.98
C LYS A 219 24.82 11.37 15.88
N LYS A 220 24.84 12.68 16.18
CA LYS A 220 24.57 13.72 15.18
C LYS A 220 25.69 13.79 14.12
N ALA A 221 26.95 13.64 14.52
CA ALA A 221 28.06 13.61 13.59
C ALA A 221 27.96 12.43 12.59
N ARG A 222 27.49 11.26 13.03
CA ARG A 222 27.18 10.13 12.15
C ARG A 222 26.02 10.45 11.21
N GLN A 223 24.93 11.01 11.72
CA GLN A 223 23.76 11.40 10.92
C GLN A 223 24.14 12.41 9.82
N VAL A 224 24.97 13.41 10.13
CA VAL A 224 25.49 14.38 9.15
C VAL A 224 26.28 13.68 8.04
N LYS A 225 27.19 12.77 8.40
CA LYS A 225 27.97 12.00 7.41
C LYS A 225 27.09 11.13 6.52
N GLU A 226 26.06 10.50 7.09
CA GLU A 226 25.10 9.69 6.34
C GLU A 226 24.31 10.54 5.34
N LEU A 227 23.80 11.70 5.77
CA LEU A 227 23.08 12.63 4.90
C LEU A 227 23.96 13.19 3.77
N GLN A 228 25.19 13.59 4.08
CA GLN A 228 26.15 14.08 3.07
C GLN A 228 26.45 13.01 2.01
N LYS A 229 26.72 11.78 2.45
CA LYS A 229 26.97 10.65 1.55
C LYS A 229 25.74 10.37 0.67
N GLU A 230 24.54 10.48 1.23
CA GLU A 230 23.31 10.25 0.47
C GLU A 230 23.08 11.34 -0.59
N ILE A 231 23.34 12.61 -0.25
CA ILE A 231 23.28 13.73 -1.21
C ILE A 231 24.30 13.53 -2.34
N GLU A 232 25.53 13.11 -2.02
CA GLU A 232 26.57 12.80 -3.02
C GLU A 232 26.14 11.67 -3.96
N ASN A 233 25.58 10.58 -3.41
CA ASN A 233 25.06 9.46 -4.19
C ASN A 233 23.94 9.92 -5.15
N LEU A 234 22.96 10.68 -4.63
CA LEU A 234 21.85 11.21 -5.44
C LEU A 234 22.32 12.17 -6.52
N THR A 235 23.30 13.03 -6.22
CA THR A 235 23.92 13.94 -7.18
C THR A 235 24.66 13.18 -8.28
N SER A 236 25.33 12.09 -7.93
CA SER A 236 25.98 11.19 -8.90
C SER A 236 24.97 10.53 -9.84
N ILE A 237 23.82 10.10 -9.32
CA ILE A 237 22.71 9.56 -10.13
C ILE A 237 22.20 10.61 -11.12
N LEU A 238 21.97 11.84 -10.66
CA LEU A 238 21.47 12.94 -11.48
C LEU A 238 22.44 13.29 -12.63
N ASN A 239 23.75 13.20 -12.38
CA ASN A 239 24.79 13.50 -13.36
C ASN A 239 25.16 12.30 -14.25
N SER A 240 24.54 11.14 -14.04
CA SER A 240 24.81 9.95 -14.83
C SER A 240 24.21 10.05 -16.24
N LYS A 241 24.74 9.26 -17.18
CA LYS A 241 24.23 9.20 -18.57
C LYS A 241 22.79 8.68 -18.67
N ASN A 242 22.33 7.90 -17.68
CA ASN A 242 20.98 7.37 -17.60
C ASN A 242 20.57 7.32 -16.11
N PRO A 243 19.97 8.40 -15.59
CA PRO A 243 19.56 8.49 -14.19
C PRO A 243 18.64 7.37 -13.75
N SER A 244 17.68 6.96 -14.60
CA SER A 244 16.74 5.87 -14.31
C SER A 244 17.43 4.52 -14.11
N ALA A 245 18.44 4.21 -14.93
CA ALA A 245 19.23 3.00 -14.78
C ALA A 245 20.15 3.07 -13.54
N ALA A 246 20.75 4.24 -13.29
CA ALA A 246 21.63 4.45 -12.15
C ALA A 246 20.90 4.26 -10.81
N LEU A 247 19.64 4.69 -10.70
CA LEU A 247 18.81 4.48 -9.51
C LEU A 247 18.85 3.03 -8.99
N LYS A 248 18.74 2.04 -9.89
CA LYS A 248 18.79 0.62 -9.52
C LYS A 248 20.12 0.22 -8.88
N SER A 249 21.23 0.72 -9.42
CA SER A 249 22.59 0.44 -8.90
C SER A 249 22.82 1.00 -7.49
N PHE A 250 22.10 2.06 -7.13
CA PHE A 250 22.13 2.64 -5.78
C PHE A 250 21.03 2.07 -4.85
N GLY A 251 20.35 0.99 -5.26
CA GLY A 251 19.35 0.29 -4.43
C GLY A 251 17.95 0.89 -4.48
N TYR A 252 17.70 1.85 -5.39
CA TYR A 252 16.37 2.40 -5.60
C TYR A 252 15.55 1.52 -6.55
N ASN A 253 14.54 0.85 -6.00
CA ASN A 253 13.60 0.05 -6.77
C ASN A 253 12.48 0.94 -7.34
N MET A 254 12.57 1.25 -8.63
CA MET A 254 11.56 2.03 -9.35
C MET A 254 10.56 1.10 -10.07
N PRO A 255 9.24 1.34 -9.96
CA PRO A 255 8.21 0.57 -10.67
C PRO A 255 8.39 0.59 -12.18
N TYR A 256 8.23 -0.54 -12.87
CA TYR A 256 8.39 -0.65 -14.33
C TYR A 256 9.81 -0.36 -14.86
N ASN A 257 10.83 -0.33 -13.99
CA ASN A 257 12.22 -0.06 -14.38
C ASN A 257 13.01 -1.31 -14.80
N ASN A 258 12.34 -2.47 -14.86
CA ASN A 258 12.96 -3.73 -15.28
C ASN A 258 12.79 -3.89 -16.78
N THR A 259 13.83 -3.62 -17.56
CA THR A 259 13.82 -3.69 -19.03
C THR A 259 13.41 -5.05 -19.57
N ASP A 260 13.73 -6.13 -18.83
CA ASP A 260 13.59 -7.50 -19.34
C ASP A 260 12.16 -8.03 -19.22
N TYR A 261 11.33 -7.43 -18.36
CA TYR A 261 9.95 -7.86 -18.10
C TYR A 261 8.99 -6.66 -17.99
N MET A 262 9.37 -5.52 -18.59
CA MET A 262 8.62 -4.27 -18.48
C MET A 262 7.22 -4.44 -19.08
N GLU A 263 7.14 -5.08 -20.25
CA GLU A 263 5.90 -5.27 -21.00
C GLU A 263 4.92 -6.12 -20.21
N GLU A 264 5.34 -7.28 -19.70
CA GLU A 264 4.51 -8.18 -18.92
C GLU A 264 4.00 -7.53 -17.64
N THR A 265 4.88 -6.79 -16.96
CA THR A 265 4.52 -6.07 -15.73
C THR A 265 3.45 -5.02 -16.01
N ILE A 266 3.58 -4.28 -17.10
CA ILE A 266 2.58 -3.27 -17.54
C ILE A 266 1.28 -3.96 -17.96
N ILE A 267 1.35 -5.04 -18.74
CA ILE A 267 0.19 -5.83 -19.16
C ILE A 267 -0.61 -6.31 -17.93
N HIS A 268 0.08 -6.83 -16.92
CA HIS A 268 -0.55 -7.28 -15.68
C HIS A 268 -1.19 -6.15 -14.88
N GLU A 269 -0.60 -4.95 -14.89
CA GLU A 269 -1.20 -3.76 -14.29
C GLU A 269 -2.47 -3.35 -15.04
N LEU A 270 -2.41 -3.22 -16.36
CA LEU A 270 -3.53 -2.77 -17.18
C LEU A 270 -4.72 -3.72 -17.13
N ARG A 271 -4.49 -5.04 -17.00
CA ARG A 271 -5.57 -6.04 -16.81
C ARG A 271 -6.43 -5.78 -15.57
N LYS A 272 -5.92 -5.06 -14.57
CA LYS A 272 -6.66 -4.71 -13.35
C LYS A 272 -7.52 -3.46 -13.53
N ASN A 273 -7.30 -2.67 -14.59
CA ASN A 273 -8.01 -1.41 -14.84
C ASN A 273 -8.96 -1.57 -16.03
N HIS A 274 -10.13 -2.14 -15.78
CA HIS A 274 -11.12 -2.43 -16.82
C HIS A 274 -11.64 -1.20 -17.56
N ASP A 275 -11.73 -0.04 -16.90
CA ASP A 275 -12.24 1.17 -17.52
C ASP A 275 -11.23 1.76 -18.50
N LEU A 276 -9.95 1.83 -18.11
CA LEU A 276 -8.89 2.23 -19.03
C LEU A 276 -8.80 1.29 -20.25
N LEU A 277 -8.98 -0.02 -20.07
CA LEU A 277 -8.98 -0.96 -21.19
C LEU A 277 -10.08 -0.66 -22.22
N LYS A 278 -11.27 -0.22 -21.78
CA LYS A 278 -12.37 0.20 -22.69
C LYS A 278 -12.02 1.48 -23.45
N GLU A 279 -11.26 2.38 -22.82
CA GLU A 279 -10.80 3.61 -23.46
C GLU A 279 -9.80 3.34 -24.59
N ILE A 280 -8.88 2.40 -24.39
CA ILE A 280 -7.70 2.23 -25.26
C ILE A 280 -7.80 1.07 -26.25
N LEU A 281 -8.70 0.10 -26.04
CA LEU A 281 -8.83 -1.08 -26.91
C LEU A 281 -10.09 -1.04 -27.78
N ILE A 282 -9.98 -1.61 -28.98
CA ILE A 282 -11.13 -1.88 -29.86
C ILE A 282 -11.99 -2.98 -29.19
N PRO A 283 -13.32 -2.79 -29.10
CA PRO A 283 -14.22 -3.83 -28.61
C PRO A 283 -14.08 -5.12 -29.44
N LYS A 284 -14.06 -6.28 -28.80
CA LYS A 284 -13.96 -7.59 -29.48
C LYS A 284 -15.06 -7.88 -30.52
N ASN A 285 -16.11 -7.05 -30.58
CA ASN A 285 -17.23 -7.19 -31.50
C ASN A 285 -17.06 -6.34 -32.78
N GLU A 286 -15.95 -5.61 -32.93
CA GLU A 286 -15.69 -4.67 -34.04
C GLU A 286 -14.38 -4.97 -34.80
N SER A 287 -13.75 -6.11 -34.52
CA SER A 287 -12.45 -6.54 -35.09
C SER A 287 -12.57 -7.56 -36.20
#